data_AF-A0A6B2G1J3-F1
#
_entry.id   AF-A0A6B2G1J3-F1
#
_cell.length_a   1.000
_cell.length_b   1.000
_cell.length_c   1.000
_cell.angle_alpha   90.00
_cell.angle_beta   90.00
_cell.angle_gamma   90.00
#
_symmetry.space_group_name_H-M   'P 1'
#
loop_
_entity.id
_entity.type
_entity.pdbx_description
1 polymer ?
#
loop_
_entity_poly.entity_id
_entity_poly.type
_entity_poly.pdbx_seq_one_letter_code
_entity_poly.pdbx_strand_id
1 'polypeptide(L)'
;GCTACKNYPNKEILDRNNNGSSSIFPTSHFLIPESSVLIKQIDLFENDQINNIIILQTILNQIRQLDAGVYKRLQAALNISEKCIYIFNNEYHEDTFVSQGRDESRNEWETRLYEKACDYYAQHVKENSESAIIVAIYDKRAPRCTREVRSSTFPDYILSLLSCEELVDSLVIDNSSSVQSLVSLESKTSFPEHLSSQIVNVGIKSGKYMSGIFYQNPDDHMLATVKVRNADSIFTVVGIFSINRAVTDDLVAIELVTEIDDIPMELRSDDGTNFEIPSSRKLVDVDPSKKFCRIVSVIKRNWKQYCGIVFSKASADNFYLFQSMDPRIPFIMFESRRIELLQNKKICVSVDSWAPNFRYPRGHIVKILGDIGDKNVESESILMEKRIPFQQFSKSVLDCLPDLKKYPQSKKPNWNVDTILKEDPD
;
A
#
# COMPACT_ATOMS: atom_id res chain seq x y z
N GLY A 1 7.38 13.47 27.52
CA GLY A 1 6.94 14.81 27.05
C GLY A 1 8.06 15.85 27.00
N CYS A 2 7.85 16.98 26.31
CA CYS A 2 8.75 18.16 26.27
C CYS A 2 8.47 19.09 27.47
N THR A 3 9.51 19.71 28.05
CA THR A 3 9.40 20.63 29.21
C THR A 3 8.73 21.96 28.87
N ALA A 4 8.91 22.49 27.65
CA ALA A 4 8.26 23.70 27.18
C ALA A 4 6.79 23.50 26.77
N CYS A 5 6.41 22.28 26.37
CA CYS A 5 5.07 21.98 25.83
C CYS A 5 4.05 21.52 26.91
N LYS A 6 4.36 21.72 28.20
CA LYS A 6 3.54 21.23 29.34
C LYS A 6 2.10 21.77 29.39
N ASN A 7 1.83 22.91 28.74
CA ASN A 7 0.51 23.57 28.78
C ASN A 7 -0.44 23.11 27.67
N TYR A 8 -0.04 22.18 26.79
CA TYR A 8 -0.93 21.68 25.74
C TYR A 8 -1.87 20.58 26.26
N PRO A 9 -3.18 20.61 25.90
CA PRO A 9 -4.21 19.77 26.55
C PRO A 9 -4.07 18.26 26.33
N ASN A 10 -3.23 17.82 25.40
CA ASN A 10 -3.06 16.41 25.08
C ASN A 10 -1.74 15.88 25.66
N LYS A 11 -1.87 15.18 26.80
CA LYS A 11 -0.83 14.40 27.47
C LYS A 11 0.04 13.64 26.46
N GLU A 12 1.36 13.83 26.59
CA GLU A 12 2.44 12.94 26.14
C GLU A 12 2.13 12.03 24.94
N ILE A 13 1.85 12.64 23.78
CA ILE A 13 1.59 11.89 22.54
C ILE A 13 2.86 11.20 22.01
N LEU A 14 4.04 11.78 22.27
CA LEU A 14 5.33 11.27 21.84
C LEU A 14 6.10 10.67 23.03
N ASP A 15 6.58 9.44 22.86
CA ASP A 15 7.43 8.78 23.85
C ASP A 15 8.88 9.28 23.73
N ARG A 16 9.60 9.32 24.85
CA ARG A 16 11.02 9.69 24.89
C ARG A 16 11.93 8.52 24.51
N ASN A 17 11.42 7.29 24.56
CA ASN A 17 12.20 6.09 24.27
C ASN A 17 11.70 5.43 22.98
N ASN A 18 12.64 5.08 22.09
CA ASN A 18 12.35 4.22 20.96
C ASN A 18 12.73 2.78 21.37
N ASN A 19 11.83 1.83 21.17
CA ASN A 19 12.07 0.41 21.49
C ASN A 19 13.01 -0.29 20.49
N GLY A 20 13.46 0.40 19.43
CA GLY A 20 14.38 -0.13 18.41
C GLY A 20 15.64 0.73 18.30
N SER A 21 16.76 0.22 18.78
CA SER A 21 18.07 0.86 18.58
C SER A 21 18.48 0.75 17.10
N SER A 22 18.62 1.89 16.42
CA SER A 22 19.21 1.96 15.09
C SER A 22 20.74 2.01 15.20
N SER A 23 21.46 1.28 14.35
CA SER A 23 22.92 1.34 14.26
C SER A 23 23.42 2.69 13.75
N ILE A 24 22.65 3.37 12.90
CA ILE A 24 22.95 4.71 12.38
C ILE A 24 22.50 5.78 13.38
N PHE A 25 21.42 5.53 14.12
CA PHE A 25 20.85 6.44 15.12
C PHE A 25 20.69 5.73 16.47
N PRO A 26 21.78 5.58 17.25
CA PRO A 26 21.77 4.84 18.51
C PRO A 26 21.03 5.57 19.64
N THR A 27 20.77 6.87 19.48
CA THR A 27 19.99 7.68 20.42
C THR A 27 18.50 7.63 20.09
N SER A 28 17.64 7.87 21.09
CA SER A 28 16.20 8.05 20.88
C SER A 28 15.94 9.14 19.83
N HIS A 29 14.94 8.96 18.98
CA HIS A 29 14.74 9.88 17.87
C HIS A 29 13.29 9.97 17.40
N PHE A 30 12.90 11.14 16.88
CA PHE A 30 11.60 11.34 16.24
C PHE A 30 11.77 11.32 14.72
N LEU A 31 10.82 10.68 14.04
CA LEU A 31 10.81 10.58 12.58
C LEU A 31 9.94 11.69 12.00
N ILE A 32 10.47 12.43 11.02
CA ILE A 32 9.68 13.38 10.20
C ILE A 32 9.74 12.91 8.75
N PRO A 33 8.78 12.11 8.27
CA PRO A 33 8.79 11.59 6.92
C PRO A 33 8.21 12.56 5.89
N GLU A 34 8.76 12.54 4.68
CA GLU A 34 8.21 13.21 3.49
C GLU A 34 6.91 12.52 2.99
N SER A 35 6.10 13.24 2.21
CA SER A 35 4.85 12.72 1.61
C SER A 35 5.08 11.51 0.69
N SER A 36 6.13 11.55 -0.14
CA SER A 36 6.51 10.47 -1.06
C SER A 36 6.81 9.16 -0.34
N VAL A 37 7.51 9.24 0.81
CA VAL A 37 7.86 8.09 1.64
C VAL A 37 6.61 7.49 2.27
N LEU A 38 5.75 8.33 2.86
CA LEU A 38 4.49 7.87 3.46
C LEU A 38 3.58 7.18 2.44
N ILE A 39 3.51 7.69 1.21
CA ILE A 39 2.70 7.07 0.15
C ILE A 39 3.24 5.69 -0.23
N LYS A 40 4.56 5.56 -0.38
CA LYS A 40 5.20 4.31 -0.80
C LYS A 40 5.23 3.24 0.29
N GLN A 41 5.36 3.65 1.55
CA GLN A 41 5.73 2.76 2.66
C GLN A 41 4.68 2.76 3.80
N ILE A 42 3.42 3.09 3.49
CA ILE A 42 2.37 3.19 4.51
C ILE A 42 2.20 1.89 5.31
N ASP A 43 2.36 0.73 4.67
CA ASP A 43 2.28 -0.59 5.32
C ASP A 43 3.36 -0.73 6.42
N LEU A 44 4.56 -0.20 6.21
CA LEU A 44 5.62 -0.17 7.23
C LEU A 44 5.31 0.82 8.36
N PHE A 45 4.80 2.02 8.06
CA PHE A 45 4.39 2.98 9.09
C PHE A 45 3.20 2.46 9.94
N GLU A 46 2.41 1.53 9.40
CA GLU A 46 1.37 0.82 10.14
C GLU A 46 1.90 -0.30 11.05
N ASN A 47 3.16 -0.74 10.92
CA ASN A 47 3.76 -1.74 11.80
C ASN A 47 4.12 -1.19 13.20
N ASP A 48 3.67 -1.82 14.28
CA ASP A 48 3.81 -1.34 15.67
C ASP A 48 5.26 -1.08 16.13
N GLN A 49 6.24 -1.65 15.44
CA GLN A 49 7.66 -1.39 15.69
C GLN A 49 8.10 0.02 15.29
N ILE A 50 7.38 0.69 14.38
CA ILE A 50 7.64 2.07 13.99
C ILE A 50 6.70 3.00 14.76
N ASN A 51 7.27 3.84 15.61
CA ASN A 51 6.59 4.81 16.46
C ASN A 51 7.30 6.17 16.48
N ASN A 52 6.77 7.12 17.26
CA ASN A 52 7.37 8.44 17.49
C ASN A 52 7.51 9.26 16.19
N ILE A 53 6.40 9.37 15.45
CA ILE A 53 6.33 10.00 14.14
C ILE A 53 5.70 11.40 14.27
N ILE A 54 6.34 12.41 13.70
CA ILE A 54 5.81 13.76 13.58
C ILE A 54 5.42 13.98 12.11
N ILE A 55 4.13 14.23 11.88
CA ILE A 55 3.57 14.46 10.56
C ILE A 55 3.25 15.95 10.41
N LEU A 56 3.78 16.56 9.37
CA LEU A 56 3.50 17.96 9.08
C LEU A 56 2.11 18.12 8.43
N GLN A 57 1.40 19.19 8.75
CA GLN A 57 0.10 19.51 8.16
C GLN A 57 0.18 19.70 6.64
N THR A 58 1.28 20.28 6.13
CA THR A 58 1.56 20.39 4.69
C THR A 58 1.60 19.01 4.03
N ILE A 59 2.31 18.06 4.64
CA ILE A 59 2.48 16.68 4.14
C ILE A 59 1.13 15.95 4.15
N LEU A 60 0.37 16.10 5.24
CA LEU A 60 -0.96 15.52 5.35
C LEU A 60 -1.91 16.04 4.24
N ASN A 61 -1.84 17.34 3.92
CA ASN A 61 -2.60 17.94 2.82
C ASN A 61 -2.16 17.43 1.44
N GLN A 62 -0.86 17.23 1.22
CA GLN A 62 -0.33 16.64 -0.02
C GLN A 62 -0.83 15.22 -0.23
N ILE A 63 -0.72 14.37 0.80
CA ILE A 63 -1.19 12.98 0.74
C ILE A 63 -2.70 12.94 0.44
N ARG A 64 -3.50 13.82 1.05
CA ARG A 64 -4.94 13.91 0.76
C ARG A 64 -5.25 14.18 -0.73
N GLN A 65 -4.40 14.95 -1.41
CA GLN A 65 -4.56 15.28 -2.83
C GLN A 65 -4.05 14.16 -3.75
N LEU A 66 -2.95 13.51 -3.36
CA LEU A 66 -2.29 12.48 -4.16
C LEU A 66 -2.93 11.10 -4.00
N ASP A 67 -3.19 10.69 -2.76
CA ASP A 67 -3.74 9.38 -2.42
C ASP A 67 -4.70 9.45 -1.21
N ALA A 68 -5.99 9.53 -1.51
CA ALA A 68 -7.04 9.55 -0.49
C ALA A 68 -7.14 8.23 0.32
N GLY A 69 -6.62 7.12 -0.21
CA GLY A 69 -6.56 5.83 0.49
C GLY A 69 -5.51 5.86 1.60
N VAL A 70 -4.28 6.26 1.26
CA VAL A 70 -3.19 6.46 2.23
C VAL A 70 -3.59 7.49 3.27
N TYR A 71 -4.24 8.59 2.89
CA TYR A 71 -4.75 9.58 3.84
C TYR A 71 -5.68 8.97 4.89
N LYS A 72 -6.64 8.12 4.48
CA LYS A 72 -7.57 7.46 5.41
C LYS A 72 -6.86 6.48 6.34
N ARG A 73 -5.90 5.73 5.81
CA ARG A 73 -5.04 4.79 6.58
C ARG A 73 -4.24 5.55 7.64
N LEU A 74 -3.61 6.65 7.25
CA LEU A 74 -2.88 7.53 8.16
C LEU A 74 -3.80 8.14 9.24
N GLN A 75 -5.01 8.56 8.87
CA GLN A 75 -6.02 9.02 9.85
C GLN A 75 -6.44 7.93 10.83
N ALA A 76 -6.52 6.67 10.40
CA ALA A 76 -6.77 5.56 11.29
C ALA A 76 -5.59 5.34 12.26
N ALA A 77 -4.35 5.41 11.75
CA ALA A 77 -3.13 5.26 12.55
C ALA A 77 -2.98 6.35 13.63
N LEU A 78 -3.44 7.59 13.37
CA LEU A 78 -3.47 8.66 14.37
C LEU A 78 -4.32 8.34 15.60
N ASN A 79 -5.32 7.46 15.47
CA ASN A 79 -6.17 7.06 16.60
C ASN A 79 -5.56 5.93 17.45
N ILE A 80 -4.42 5.38 17.03
CA ILE A 80 -3.72 4.31 17.74
C ILE A 80 -2.74 4.94 18.72
N SER A 81 -3.07 4.92 20.02
CA SER A 81 -2.25 5.57 21.05
C SER A 81 -0.82 5.05 21.12
N GLU A 82 -0.61 3.77 20.80
CA GLU A 82 0.71 3.10 20.88
C GLU A 82 1.67 3.55 19.77
N LYS A 83 1.15 4.09 18.67
CA LYS A 83 1.95 4.57 17.54
C LYS A 83 2.67 5.88 17.81
N CYS A 84 2.20 6.66 18.78
CA CYS A 84 2.79 7.95 19.12
C CYS A 84 2.97 8.85 17.89
N ILE A 85 1.88 9.09 17.14
CA ILE A 85 1.88 9.97 15.96
C ILE A 85 1.35 11.35 16.34
N TYR A 86 2.11 12.39 16.05
CA TYR A 86 1.74 13.78 16.31
C TYR A 86 1.62 14.58 15.01
N ILE A 87 0.53 15.36 14.87
CA ILE A 87 0.39 16.30 13.75
C ILE A 87 0.92 17.68 14.17
N PHE A 88 1.89 18.18 13.43
CA PHE A 88 2.41 19.54 13.59
C PHE A 88 1.89 20.48 12.50
N ASN A 89 1.23 21.54 12.93
CA ASN A 89 0.65 22.58 12.07
C ASN A 89 1.70 23.61 11.62
N ASN A 90 2.66 23.17 10.81
CA ASN A 90 3.79 24.01 10.37
C ASN A 90 3.40 25.26 9.57
N GLU A 91 2.29 25.23 8.81
CA GLU A 91 1.81 26.42 8.07
C GLU A 91 1.27 27.52 8.98
N TYR A 92 0.82 27.17 10.18
CA TYR A 92 0.21 28.11 11.12
C TYR A 92 1.14 28.50 12.27
N HIS A 93 2.39 28.04 12.23
CA HIS A 93 3.38 28.31 13.26
C HIS A 93 4.40 29.33 12.74
N GLU A 94 4.55 30.43 13.48
CA GLU A 94 5.35 31.60 13.09
C GLU A 94 6.79 31.24 12.68
N ASP A 95 7.48 30.43 13.49
CA ASP A 95 8.88 30.06 13.25
C ASP A 95 9.11 29.12 12.05
N THR A 96 8.05 28.46 11.57
CA THR A 96 8.13 27.45 10.50
C THR A 96 7.39 27.85 9.23
N PHE A 97 6.61 28.93 9.27
CA PHE A 97 5.89 29.43 8.11
C PHE A 97 6.86 30.01 7.08
N VAL A 98 6.67 29.62 5.82
CA VAL A 98 7.45 30.11 4.69
C VAL A 98 6.51 30.50 3.55
N SER A 99 6.58 31.75 3.09
CA SER A 99 5.82 32.20 1.93
C SER A 99 6.43 31.69 0.61
N GLN A 100 5.59 31.34 -0.36
CA GLN A 100 6.02 30.93 -1.69
C GLN A 100 6.71 32.08 -2.44
N GLY A 101 7.88 31.81 -3.01
CA GLY A 101 8.61 32.76 -3.86
C GLY A 101 7.93 33.02 -5.20
N ARG A 102 8.26 34.13 -5.88
CA ARG A 102 7.63 34.53 -7.15
C ARG A 102 7.92 33.57 -8.31
N ASP A 103 9.13 33.01 -8.34
CA ASP A 103 9.61 32.08 -9.39
C ASP A 103 9.78 30.65 -8.85
N GLU A 104 9.24 30.36 -7.67
CA GLU A 104 9.40 29.08 -6.97
C GLU A 104 8.28 28.11 -7.36
N SER A 105 8.65 26.92 -7.82
CA SER A 105 7.66 25.87 -8.09
C SER A 105 7.02 25.40 -6.79
N ARG A 106 5.80 24.86 -6.88
CA ARG A 106 5.08 24.35 -5.70
C ARG A 106 5.88 23.28 -4.95
N ASN A 107 6.56 22.39 -5.67
CA ASN A 107 7.38 21.34 -5.08
C ASN A 107 8.61 21.88 -4.35
N GLU A 108 9.27 22.92 -4.89
CA GLU A 108 10.39 23.59 -4.22
C GLU A 108 9.92 24.29 -2.93
N TRP A 109 8.80 24.99 -3.00
CA TRP A 109 8.21 25.64 -1.82
C TRP A 109 7.83 24.63 -0.73
N GLU A 110 7.19 23.53 -1.11
CA GLU A 110 6.84 22.44 -0.20
C GLU A 110 8.07 21.79 0.43
N THR A 111 9.16 21.65 -0.34
CA THR A 111 10.46 21.16 0.17
C THR A 111 11.03 22.12 1.22
N ARG A 112 10.97 23.44 1.00
CA ARG A 112 11.46 24.42 1.99
C ARG A 112 10.63 24.43 3.27
N LEU A 113 9.31 24.23 3.17
CA LEU A 113 8.45 24.08 4.35
C LEU A 113 8.82 22.86 5.18
N TYR A 114 9.17 21.75 4.51
CA TYR A 114 9.66 20.54 5.17
C TYR A 114 11.01 20.77 5.85
N GLU A 115 12.00 21.31 5.11
CA GLU A 115 13.34 21.63 5.64
C GLU A 115 13.26 22.55 6.87
N LYS A 116 12.45 23.61 6.79
CA LYS A 116 12.28 24.58 7.88
C LYS A 116 11.63 23.97 9.13
N ALA A 117 10.65 23.09 8.96
CA ALA A 117 10.02 22.38 10.07
C ALA A 117 10.97 21.39 10.75
N CYS A 118 11.79 20.69 9.96
CA CYS A 118 12.84 19.81 10.48
C CYS A 118 13.88 20.58 11.31
N ASP A 119 14.35 21.72 10.81
CA ASP A 119 15.29 22.59 11.52
C ASP A 119 14.72 23.09 12.85
N TYR A 120 13.47 23.56 12.83
CA TYR A 120 12.79 24.02 14.03
C TYR A 120 12.71 22.92 15.10
N TYR A 121 12.29 21.71 14.71
CA TYR A 121 12.19 20.59 15.65
C TYR A 121 13.55 20.13 16.16
N ALA A 122 14.60 20.14 15.33
CA ALA A 122 15.94 19.77 15.79
C ALA A 122 16.43 20.73 16.88
N GLN A 123 16.26 22.03 16.68
CA GLN A 123 16.59 23.03 17.69
C GLN A 123 15.72 22.87 18.94
N HIS A 124 14.41 22.72 18.79
CA HIS A 124 13.47 22.58 19.89
C HIS A 124 13.75 21.34 20.75
N VAL A 125 14.02 20.19 20.13
CA VAL A 125 14.34 18.95 20.84
C VAL A 125 15.68 19.08 21.55
N LYS A 126 16.70 19.67 20.92
CA LYS A 126 18.01 19.90 21.55
C LYS A 126 17.93 20.76 22.81
N GLU A 127 17.08 21.79 22.80
CA GLU A 127 16.90 22.69 23.95
C GLU A 127 16.08 22.06 25.10
N ASN A 128 15.20 21.10 24.79
CA ASN A 128 14.20 20.59 25.73
C ASN A 128 14.31 19.09 26.06
N SER A 129 15.23 18.37 25.42
CA SER A 129 15.46 16.93 25.61
C SER A 129 16.95 16.61 25.46
N GLU A 130 17.56 16.06 26.51
CA GLU A 130 19.01 15.83 26.56
C GLU A 130 19.48 14.64 25.70
N SER A 131 18.57 13.74 25.29
CA SER A 131 18.94 12.44 24.69
C SER A 131 18.22 12.09 23.39
N ALA A 132 17.38 13.00 22.86
CA ALA A 132 16.59 12.74 21.66
C ALA A 132 17.07 13.56 20.45
N ILE A 133 16.90 13.04 19.23
CA ILE A 133 17.24 13.74 17.98
C ILE A 133 16.08 13.71 16.97
N ILE A 134 16.17 14.55 15.94
CA ILE A 134 15.26 14.49 14.79
C ILE A 134 15.95 13.76 13.63
N VAL A 135 15.20 12.84 13.03
CA VAL A 135 15.58 12.16 11.79
C VAL A 135 14.58 12.53 10.70
N ALA A 136 15.04 13.31 9.72
CA ALA A 136 14.32 13.63 8.50
C ALA A 136 14.39 12.43 7.54
N ILE A 137 13.24 11.85 7.21
CA ILE A 137 13.14 10.70 6.32
C ILE A 137 12.69 11.17 4.94
N TYR A 138 13.52 10.91 3.92
CA TYR A 138 13.29 11.34 2.54
C TYR A 138 13.32 10.17 1.55
N ASP A 139 12.77 10.38 0.34
CA ASP A 139 12.75 9.36 -0.73
C ASP A 139 14.01 9.44 -1.61
N LYS A 140 14.18 10.52 -2.38
CA LYS A 140 15.24 10.61 -3.41
C LYS A 140 16.33 11.64 -3.10
N ARG A 141 15.93 12.80 -2.57
CA ARG A 141 16.83 13.93 -2.38
C ARG A 141 16.90 14.27 -0.90
N ALA A 142 18.12 14.21 -0.34
CA ALA A 142 18.34 14.61 1.03
C ALA A 142 17.94 16.08 1.25
N PRO A 143 17.21 16.39 2.34
CA PRO A 143 16.81 17.74 2.66
C PRO A 143 18.04 18.58 3.05
N ARG A 144 18.06 19.85 2.65
CA ARG A 144 19.12 20.80 3.00
C ARG A 144 18.83 21.43 4.36
N CYS A 145 18.92 20.62 5.40
CA CYS A 145 18.75 21.06 6.78
C CYS A 145 20.07 21.51 7.41
N THR A 146 19.97 22.15 8.57
CA THR A 146 21.09 22.43 9.47
C THR A 146 21.78 21.13 9.92
N ARG A 147 23.02 21.24 10.40
CA ARG A 147 23.81 20.09 10.88
C ARG A 147 23.19 19.34 12.06
N GLU A 148 22.19 19.93 12.71
CA GLU A 148 21.50 19.35 13.87
C GLU A 148 20.45 18.32 13.47
N VAL A 149 19.89 18.45 12.25
CA VAL A 149 18.97 17.47 11.68
C VAL A 149 19.78 16.31 11.11
N ARG A 150 19.51 15.09 11.58
CA ARG A 150 19.98 13.89 10.88
C ARG A 150 19.00 13.54 9.77
N SER A 151 19.49 12.98 8.68
CA SER A 151 18.66 12.59 7.54
C SER A 151 19.03 11.21 7.04
N SER A 152 18.04 10.42 6.66
CA SER A 152 18.22 9.09 6.07
C SER A 152 17.16 8.82 5.02
N THR A 153 17.46 7.96 4.05
CA THR A 153 16.39 7.32 3.29
C THR A 153 15.63 6.37 4.21
N PHE A 154 14.38 6.08 3.89
CA PHE A 154 13.60 5.09 4.65
C PHE A 154 14.19 3.66 4.57
N PRO A 155 14.63 3.17 3.39
CA PRO A 155 15.39 1.92 3.28
C PRO A 155 16.58 1.81 4.23
N ASP A 156 17.47 2.81 4.22
CA ASP A 156 18.67 2.78 5.06
C ASP A 156 18.32 2.82 6.56
N TYR A 157 17.26 3.57 6.90
CA TYR A 157 16.75 3.61 8.26
C TYR A 157 16.26 2.24 8.72
N ILE A 158 15.40 1.56 7.95
CA ILE A 158 14.89 0.23 8.30
C ILE A 158 16.02 -0.81 8.40
N LEU A 159 16.95 -0.81 7.44
CA LEU A 159 18.11 -1.73 7.47
C LEU A 159 19.03 -1.49 8.68
N SER A 160 19.00 -0.30 9.27
CA SER A 160 19.77 0.02 10.46
C SER A 160 19.12 -0.43 11.78
N LEU A 161 17.84 -0.80 11.78
CA LEU A 161 17.12 -1.21 12.98
C LEU A 161 17.58 -2.60 13.43
N LEU A 162 18.34 -2.65 14.52
CA LEU A 162 18.96 -3.88 15.04
C LEU A 162 17.96 -4.93 15.52
N SER A 163 16.71 -4.54 15.76
CA SER A 163 15.67 -5.38 16.37
C SER A 163 14.56 -5.77 15.38
N CYS A 164 14.64 -5.34 14.12
CA CYS A 164 13.51 -5.32 13.19
C CYS A 164 13.85 -5.92 11.82
N GLU A 165 14.55 -7.06 11.78
CA GLU A 165 14.84 -7.78 10.53
C GLU A 165 13.55 -8.16 9.76
N GLU A 166 12.41 -8.24 10.46
CA GLU A 166 11.11 -8.50 9.85
C GLU A 166 10.62 -7.42 8.89
N LEU A 167 10.96 -6.17 9.14
CA LEU A 167 10.52 -5.04 8.34
C LEU A 167 11.22 -4.96 6.99
N VAL A 168 12.36 -5.66 6.82
CA VAL A 168 13.15 -5.62 5.59
C VAL A 168 12.40 -6.25 4.43
N ASP A 169 11.65 -7.33 4.66
CA ASP A 169 10.84 -7.98 3.62
C ASP A 169 9.57 -7.18 3.25
N SER A 170 9.19 -6.21 4.10
CA SER A 170 8.08 -5.27 3.87
C SER A 170 8.52 -3.99 3.17
N LEU A 171 9.82 -3.82 2.93
CA LEU A 171 10.36 -2.60 2.34
C LEU A 171 10.14 -2.57 0.82
N VAL A 172 9.47 -1.54 0.34
CA VAL A 172 9.32 -1.29 -1.10
C VAL A 172 10.59 -0.60 -1.63
N ILE A 173 11.39 -1.28 -2.46
CA ILE A 173 12.60 -0.68 -3.03
C ILE A 173 12.44 -0.48 -4.54
N ASP A 174 12.61 0.77 -5.00
CA ASP A 174 12.74 1.13 -6.42
C ASP A 174 14.14 0.71 -6.94
N ASN A 175 14.49 -0.57 -6.86
CA ASN A 175 15.79 -1.04 -7.30
C ASN A 175 15.84 -1.02 -8.84
N SER A 176 16.52 -0.03 -9.42
CA SER A 176 16.93 -0.03 -10.84
C SER A 176 18.09 -0.99 -11.11
N SER A 177 18.86 -1.35 -10.08
CA SER A 177 20.10 -2.14 -10.20
C SER A 177 19.87 -3.65 -10.23
N SER A 178 18.87 -4.17 -9.49
CA SER A 178 18.45 -5.59 -9.55
C SER A 178 17.56 -5.91 -10.76
N VAL A 179 17.20 -4.89 -11.55
CA VAL A 179 16.44 -5.03 -12.78
C VAL A 179 17.22 -5.80 -13.84
N GLN A 180 18.56 -5.70 -13.85
CA GLN A 180 19.35 -6.31 -14.93
C GLN A 180 19.25 -7.84 -14.92
N SER A 181 19.35 -8.50 -13.76
CA SER A 181 19.22 -9.96 -13.62
C SER A 181 17.81 -10.45 -13.94
N LEU A 182 16.79 -9.73 -13.46
CA LEU A 182 15.36 -10.05 -13.68
C LEU A 182 14.91 -9.81 -15.12
N VAL A 183 15.43 -8.76 -15.76
CA VAL A 183 15.17 -8.49 -17.17
C VAL A 183 15.65 -9.65 -18.02
N SER A 184 16.77 -10.32 -17.72
CA SER A 184 17.18 -11.51 -18.48
C SER A 184 16.12 -12.63 -18.49
N LEU A 185 15.46 -12.88 -17.35
CA LEU A 185 14.46 -13.95 -17.18
C LEU A 185 13.08 -13.56 -17.75
N GLU A 186 12.65 -12.32 -17.56
CA GLU A 186 11.33 -11.83 -18.01
C GLU A 186 11.36 -11.05 -19.35
N SER A 187 12.55 -10.87 -19.96
CA SER A 187 12.85 -10.01 -21.14
C SER A 187 11.96 -10.19 -22.36
N LYS A 188 11.19 -11.28 -22.45
CA LYS A 188 10.34 -11.57 -23.60
C LYS A 188 8.92 -11.06 -23.47
N THR A 189 8.48 -10.61 -22.30
CA THR A 189 7.12 -10.10 -22.11
C THR A 189 7.14 -8.58 -22.06
N SER A 190 6.78 -7.94 -23.18
CA SER A 190 6.59 -6.49 -23.25
C SER A 190 5.11 -6.17 -23.46
N PHE A 191 4.46 -5.72 -22.40
CA PHE A 191 3.08 -5.27 -22.43
C PHE A 191 2.96 -3.89 -23.10
N PRO A 192 1.83 -3.59 -23.75
CA PRO A 192 1.58 -2.26 -24.29
C PRO A 192 1.60 -1.17 -23.21
N GLU A 193 2.15 -0.01 -23.56
CA GLU A 193 2.12 1.16 -22.67
C GLU A 193 0.70 1.65 -22.43
N HIS A 194 0.43 2.12 -21.20
CA HIS A 194 -0.88 2.68 -20.87
C HIS A 194 -1.01 4.10 -21.40
N LEU A 195 -2.14 4.39 -22.04
CA LEU A 195 -2.44 5.74 -22.49
C LEU A 195 -2.59 6.69 -21.28
N SER A 196 -2.13 7.94 -21.46
CA SER A 196 -2.24 8.97 -20.44
C SER A 196 -3.70 9.30 -20.12
N SER A 197 -3.98 9.72 -18.88
CA SER A 197 -5.34 10.06 -18.44
C SER A 197 -5.99 11.13 -19.31
N GLN A 198 -5.21 12.05 -19.89
CA GLN A 198 -5.71 13.07 -20.82
C GLN A 198 -6.24 12.46 -22.12
N ILE A 199 -5.46 11.57 -22.74
CA ILE A 199 -5.84 10.88 -23.99
C ILE A 199 -7.06 9.98 -23.74
N VAL A 200 -7.07 9.25 -22.62
CA VAL A 200 -8.19 8.40 -22.23
C VAL A 200 -9.47 9.23 -22.04
N ASN A 201 -9.39 10.35 -21.33
CA ASN A 201 -10.55 11.22 -21.09
C ASN A 201 -11.12 11.82 -22.38
N VAL A 202 -10.25 12.24 -23.32
CA VAL A 202 -10.69 12.72 -24.64
C VAL A 202 -11.33 11.59 -25.45
N GLY A 203 -10.71 10.40 -25.45
CA GLY A 203 -11.23 9.25 -26.18
C GLY A 203 -12.54 8.69 -25.62
N ILE A 204 -12.78 8.79 -24.30
CA ILE A 204 -14.08 8.45 -23.70
C ILE A 204 -15.14 9.46 -24.14
N LYS A 205 -14.82 10.77 -24.15
CA LYS A 205 -15.75 11.81 -24.59
C LYS A 205 -16.10 11.72 -26.08
N SER A 206 -15.16 11.31 -26.92
CA SER A 206 -15.39 11.10 -28.35
C SER A 206 -16.06 9.77 -28.68
N GLY A 207 -16.25 8.88 -27.69
CA GLY A 207 -16.81 7.53 -27.88
C GLY A 207 -15.82 6.51 -28.47
N LYS A 208 -14.54 6.88 -28.63
CA LYS A 208 -13.48 5.95 -29.07
C LYS A 208 -13.17 4.88 -28.02
N TYR A 209 -13.17 5.28 -26.75
CA TYR A 209 -12.93 4.38 -25.62
C TYR A 209 -14.17 4.29 -24.74
N MET A 210 -14.33 3.16 -24.06
CA MET A 210 -15.35 2.98 -23.03
C MET A 210 -14.70 2.67 -21.69
N SER A 211 -15.32 3.13 -20.60
CA SER A 211 -14.87 2.79 -19.24
C SER A 211 -15.72 1.68 -18.63
N GLY A 212 -15.07 0.68 -18.04
CA GLY A 212 -15.74 -0.47 -17.41
C GLY A 212 -14.94 -1.07 -16.27
N ILE A 213 -15.59 -1.97 -15.52
CA ILE A 213 -14.94 -2.74 -14.45
C ILE A 213 -14.45 -4.06 -15.06
N PHE A 214 -13.18 -4.38 -14.81
CA PHE A 214 -12.53 -5.60 -15.28
C PHE A 214 -12.76 -6.78 -14.33
N TYR A 215 -13.02 -7.96 -14.88
CA TYR A 215 -13.18 -9.21 -14.16
C TYR A 215 -12.38 -10.32 -14.84
N GLN A 216 -11.36 -10.83 -14.14
CA GLN A 216 -10.59 -11.99 -14.57
C GLN A 216 -11.41 -13.27 -14.44
N ASN A 217 -11.32 -14.16 -15.42
CA ASN A 217 -11.91 -15.49 -15.31
C ASN A 217 -11.10 -16.34 -14.29
N PRO A 218 -11.75 -16.96 -13.29
CA PRO A 218 -11.05 -17.80 -12.31
C PRO A 218 -10.44 -19.08 -12.89
N ASP A 219 -10.97 -19.61 -13.99
CA ASP A 219 -10.55 -20.88 -14.57
C ASP A 219 -9.57 -20.70 -15.74
N ASP A 220 -9.54 -19.51 -16.34
CA ASP A 220 -8.70 -19.20 -17.50
C ASP A 220 -8.06 -17.81 -17.39
N HIS A 221 -6.75 -17.78 -17.20
CA HIS A 221 -6.00 -16.52 -17.04
C HIS A 221 -5.88 -15.72 -18.36
N MET A 222 -6.14 -16.35 -19.51
CA MET A 222 -6.13 -15.71 -20.83
C MET A 222 -7.47 -15.08 -21.20
N LEU A 223 -8.54 -15.38 -20.46
CA LEU A 223 -9.87 -14.86 -20.71
C LEU A 223 -10.32 -13.95 -19.57
N ALA A 224 -10.88 -12.81 -19.94
CA ALA A 224 -11.47 -11.90 -18.99
C ALA A 224 -12.68 -11.18 -19.58
N THR A 225 -13.43 -10.48 -18.73
CA THR A 225 -14.58 -9.70 -19.15
C THR A 225 -14.50 -8.29 -18.59
N VAL A 226 -15.08 -7.34 -19.31
CA VAL A 226 -15.23 -5.94 -18.87
C VAL A 226 -16.69 -5.56 -18.92
N LYS A 227 -17.25 -5.19 -17.77
CA LYS A 227 -18.61 -4.65 -17.67
C LYS A 227 -18.56 -3.12 -17.80
N VAL A 228 -19.12 -2.59 -18.88
CA VAL A 228 -19.13 -1.14 -19.14
C VAL A 228 -20.05 -0.43 -18.14
N ARG A 229 -19.67 0.78 -17.68
CA ARG A 229 -20.47 1.52 -16.67
C ARG A 229 -21.71 2.19 -17.25
N ASN A 230 -21.64 2.62 -18.51
CA ASN A 230 -22.68 3.41 -19.17
C ASN A 230 -23.64 2.57 -20.02
N ALA A 231 -23.38 1.26 -20.12
CA ALA A 231 -24.19 0.31 -20.84
C ALA A 231 -24.08 -1.02 -20.10
N ASP A 232 -25.17 -1.77 -19.92
CA ASP A 232 -25.12 -3.12 -19.33
C ASP A 232 -24.54 -4.16 -20.31
N SER A 233 -23.60 -3.72 -21.15
CA SER A 233 -22.86 -4.53 -22.09
C SER A 233 -21.59 -5.07 -21.45
N ILE A 234 -21.37 -6.36 -21.65
CA ILE A 234 -20.16 -7.07 -21.27
C ILE A 234 -19.32 -7.29 -22.53
N PHE A 235 -18.04 -7.00 -22.44
CA PHE A 235 -17.06 -7.25 -23.49
C PHE A 235 -16.07 -8.31 -23.03
N THR A 236 -15.60 -9.14 -23.96
CA THR A 236 -14.60 -10.17 -23.70
C THR A 236 -13.21 -9.63 -24.05
N VAL A 237 -12.24 -9.93 -23.21
CA VAL A 237 -10.82 -9.63 -23.42
C VAL A 237 -10.08 -10.96 -23.50
N VAL A 238 -9.25 -11.13 -24.54
CA VAL A 238 -8.51 -12.38 -24.79
C VAL A 238 -7.02 -12.08 -24.88
N GLY A 239 -6.23 -12.84 -24.12
CA GLY A 239 -4.77 -12.78 -24.09
C GLY A 239 -4.22 -11.75 -23.11
N ILE A 240 -3.06 -12.08 -22.53
CA ILE A 240 -2.42 -11.22 -21.51
C ILE A 240 -2.11 -9.81 -22.00
N PHE A 241 -1.77 -9.63 -23.29
CA PHE A 241 -1.46 -8.29 -23.83
C PHE A 241 -2.71 -7.42 -24.00
N SER A 242 -3.86 -8.03 -24.28
CA SER A 242 -5.16 -7.33 -24.31
C SER A 242 -5.69 -7.06 -22.91
N ILE A 243 -5.43 -7.96 -21.95
CA ILE A 243 -5.71 -7.72 -20.52
C ILE A 243 -4.85 -6.57 -19.99
N ASN A 244 -3.62 -6.44 -20.51
CA ASN A 244 -2.72 -5.31 -20.32
C ASN A 244 -2.53 -4.89 -18.85
N ARG A 245 -2.01 -5.83 -18.04
CA ARG A 245 -1.67 -5.60 -16.64
C ARG A 245 -2.86 -5.13 -15.79
N ALA A 246 -4.09 -5.45 -16.15
CA ALA A 246 -5.29 -5.20 -15.32
C ALA A 246 -5.45 -6.31 -14.26
N VAL A 247 -6.00 -5.94 -13.10
CA VAL A 247 -6.35 -6.86 -12.02
C VAL A 247 -7.85 -6.79 -11.78
N THR A 248 -8.47 -7.90 -11.38
CA THR A 248 -9.91 -7.97 -11.07
C THR A 248 -10.37 -6.78 -10.22
N ASP A 249 -11.53 -6.22 -10.59
CA ASP A 249 -12.16 -5.03 -10.04
C ASP A 249 -11.47 -3.69 -10.36
N ASP A 250 -10.45 -3.68 -11.22
CA ASP A 250 -9.88 -2.43 -11.76
C ASP A 250 -10.90 -1.70 -12.65
N LEU A 251 -10.88 -0.37 -12.59
CA LEU A 251 -11.58 0.47 -13.56
C LEU A 251 -10.68 0.70 -14.76
N VAL A 252 -11.09 0.21 -15.93
CA VAL A 252 -10.26 0.19 -17.14
C VAL A 252 -10.91 0.97 -18.28
N ALA A 253 -10.08 1.47 -19.19
CA ALA A 253 -10.47 1.99 -20.48
C ALA A 253 -10.26 0.91 -21.54
N ILE A 254 -11.30 0.64 -22.33
CA ILE A 254 -11.28 -0.38 -23.39
C ILE A 254 -11.49 0.22 -24.78
N GLU A 255 -10.93 -0.46 -25.77
CA GLU A 255 -11.10 -0.22 -27.20
C GLU A 255 -11.63 -1.50 -27.85
N LEU A 256 -12.64 -1.38 -28.72
CA LEU A 256 -13.14 -2.53 -29.48
C LEU A 256 -12.07 -2.98 -30.47
N VAL A 257 -11.96 -4.29 -30.65
CA VAL A 257 -11.00 -4.88 -31.59
C VAL A 257 -11.72 -5.82 -32.55
N THR A 258 -11.25 -5.85 -33.79
CA THR A 258 -11.67 -6.81 -34.83
C THR A 258 -10.73 -8.01 -34.92
N GLU A 259 -9.59 -7.93 -34.23
CA GLU A 259 -8.55 -8.95 -34.19
C GLU A 259 -8.21 -9.25 -32.72
N ILE A 260 -8.04 -10.52 -32.39
CA ILE A 260 -7.60 -10.95 -31.06
C ILE A 260 -6.23 -11.62 -31.15
N ASP A 261 -5.49 -11.50 -30.05
CA ASP A 261 -4.24 -12.19 -29.86
C ASP A 261 -4.50 -13.68 -29.58
N ASP A 262 -4.03 -14.55 -30.47
CA ASP A 262 -3.87 -15.97 -30.21
C ASP A 262 -2.40 -16.26 -29.89
N ILE A 263 -2.13 -16.44 -28.60
CA ILE A 263 -0.79 -16.61 -28.08
C ILE A 263 -0.74 -17.92 -27.31
N PRO A 264 -0.17 -18.97 -27.90
CA PRO A 264 0.12 -20.19 -27.15
C PRO A 264 1.09 -19.86 -26.01
N MET A 265 0.78 -20.34 -24.81
CA MET A 265 1.70 -20.28 -23.68
C MET A 265 2.63 -21.48 -23.74
N GLU A 266 3.94 -21.24 -23.71
CA GLU A 266 4.96 -22.29 -23.63
C GLU A 266 5.50 -22.37 -22.21
N LEU A 267 5.54 -23.57 -21.63
CA LEU A 267 6.24 -23.81 -20.37
C LEU A 267 7.75 -23.85 -20.64
N ARG A 268 8.51 -22.96 -20.00
CA ARG A 268 9.96 -23.02 -19.99
C ARG A 268 10.45 -23.29 -18.58
N SER A 269 11.40 -24.21 -18.48
CA SER A 269 12.07 -24.57 -17.24
C SER A 269 13.46 -23.92 -17.24
N ASP A 270 13.58 -22.74 -16.64
CA ASP A 270 14.90 -22.16 -16.36
C ASP A 270 15.21 -22.45 -14.88
N ASP A 271 16.41 -22.99 -14.60
CA ASP A 271 16.91 -23.32 -13.26
C ASP A 271 15.96 -24.13 -12.35
N GLY A 272 15.19 -25.05 -12.94
CA GLY A 272 14.25 -25.92 -12.20
C GLY A 272 12.91 -25.28 -11.85
N THR A 273 12.64 -24.09 -12.39
CA THR A 273 11.39 -23.35 -12.19
C THR A 273 10.64 -23.17 -13.52
N ASN A 274 9.39 -23.63 -13.55
CA ASN A 274 8.56 -23.57 -14.74
C ASN A 274 7.84 -22.22 -14.81
N PHE A 275 8.03 -21.48 -15.90
CA PHE A 275 7.24 -20.28 -16.19
C PHE A 275 6.58 -20.39 -17.55
N GLU A 276 5.33 -19.95 -17.63
CA GLU A 276 4.62 -19.80 -18.88
C GLU A 276 5.07 -18.52 -19.59
N ILE A 277 5.65 -18.68 -20.77
CA ILE A 277 6.13 -17.59 -21.60
C ILE A 277 5.27 -17.49 -22.86
N PRO A 278 4.88 -16.26 -23.26
CA PRO A 278 4.23 -16.03 -24.54
C PRO A 278 5.11 -16.52 -25.71
N SER A 279 4.58 -17.42 -26.54
CA SER A 279 5.26 -17.86 -27.77
C SER A 279 5.06 -16.85 -28.91
N SER A 280 5.04 -17.30 -30.16
CA SER A 280 4.77 -16.46 -31.33
C SER A 280 3.36 -15.87 -31.26
N ARG A 281 3.26 -14.54 -31.22
CA ARG A 281 2.00 -13.80 -31.29
C ARG A 281 1.38 -13.93 -32.68
N LYS A 282 0.17 -14.48 -32.78
CA LYS A 282 -0.65 -14.49 -33.99
C LYS A 282 -1.91 -13.66 -33.76
N LEU A 283 -2.33 -12.95 -34.80
CA LEU A 283 -3.60 -12.22 -34.79
C LEU A 283 -4.64 -13.05 -35.53
N VAL A 284 -5.81 -13.19 -34.93
CA VAL A 284 -6.94 -13.93 -35.49
C VAL A 284 -8.11 -12.97 -35.63
N ASP A 285 -8.65 -12.89 -36.85
CA ASP A 285 -9.86 -12.13 -37.13
C ASP A 285 -11.03 -12.73 -36.35
N VAL A 286 -11.77 -11.86 -35.65
CA VAL A 286 -12.98 -12.24 -34.93
C VAL A 286 -14.19 -11.58 -35.57
N ASP A 287 -15.30 -12.31 -35.52
CA ASP A 287 -16.59 -11.82 -35.99
C ASP A 287 -16.91 -10.47 -35.31
N PRO A 288 -17.10 -9.38 -36.09
CA PRO A 288 -17.43 -8.06 -35.56
C PRO A 288 -18.72 -8.02 -34.73
N SER A 289 -19.59 -9.03 -34.87
CA SER A 289 -20.80 -9.18 -34.04
C SER A 289 -20.48 -9.51 -32.58
N LYS A 290 -19.30 -10.08 -32.31
CA LYS A 290 -18.84 -10.43 -30.97
C LYS A 290 -18.19 -9.22 -30.30
N LYS A 291 -18.54 -8.99 -29.03
CA LYS A 291 -18.07 -7.86 -28.23
C LYS A 291 -16.65 -8.09 -27.70
N PHE A 292 -15.65 -8.17 -28.57
CA PHE A 292 -14.24 -8.24 -28.16
C PHE A 292 -13.63 -6.86 -27.94
N CYS A 293 -12.75 -6.75 -26.95
CA CYS A 293 -12.03 -5.52 -26.66
C CYS A 293 -10.63 -5.78 -26.12
N ARG A 294 -9.80 -4.74 -26.12
CA ARG A 294 -8.51 -4.69 -25.43
C ARG A 294 -8.47 -3.52 -24.44
N ILE A 295 -7.67 -3.66 -23.40
CA ILE A 295 -7.46 -2.64 -22.39
C ILE A 295 -6.32 -1.72 -22.82
N VAL A 296 -6.64 -0.43 -22.96
CA VAL A 296 -5.67 0.59 -23.38
C VAL A 296 -5.04 1.34 -22.21
N SER A 297 -5.72 1.37 -21.06
CA SER A 297 -5.23 2.01 -19.86
C SER A 297 -6.05 1.57 -18.65
N VAL A 298 -5.41 1.54 -17.48
CA VAL A 298 -6.08 1.35 -16.20
C VAL A 298 -6.36 2.72 -15.58
N ILE A 299 -7.63 3.12 -15.52
CA ILE A 299 -8.06 4.43 -15.04
C ILE A 299 -7.91 4.52 -13.52
N LYS A 300 -8.29 3.45 -12.81
CA LYS A 300 -8.17 3.38 -11.35
C LYS A 300 -7.92 1.93 -10.92
N ARG A 301 -6.84 1.74 -10.17
CA ARG A 301 -6.47 0.47 -9.54
C ARG A 301 -7.38 0.15 -8.35
N ASN A 302 -7.65 -1.12 -8.12
CA ASN A 302 -8.28 -1.65 -6.91
C ASN A 302 -7.43 -2.75 -6.24
N TRP A 303 -6.10 -2.54 -6.24
CA TRP A 303 -5.19 -3.42 -5.51
C TRP A 303 -5.55 -3.48 -4.03
N LYS A 304 -5.27 -4.64 -3.45
CA LYS A 304 -5.45 -4.92 -2.02
C LYS A 304 -4.24 -5.67 -1.49
N GLN A 305 -4.23 -5.82 -0.18
CA GLN A 305 -3.47 -6.85 0.46
C GLN A 305 -4.12 -8.21 0.13
N TYR A 306 -3.34 -9.12 -0.43
CA TYR A 306 -3.76 -10.46 -0.84
C TYR A 306 -3.19 -11.49 0.12
N CYS A 307 -4.01 -12.45 0.52
CA CYS A 307 -3.57 -13.58 1.35
C CYS A 307 -3.21 -14.78 0.47
N GLY A 308 -2.19 -15.53 0.85
CA GLY A 308 -1.71 -16.64 0.04
C GLY A 308 -0.45 -17.29 0.58
N ILE A 309 0.27 -17.97 -0.30
CA ILE A 309 1.47 -18.75 0.03
C ILE A 309 2.60 -18.45 -0.94
N VAL A 310 3.82 -18.75 -0.52
CA VAL A 310 4.97 -18.78 -1.43
C VAL A 310 4.84 -20.00 -2.33
N PHE A 311 4.85 -19.78 -3.64
CA PHE A 311 4.70 -20.83 -4.65
C PHE A 311 6.06 -21.42 -5.05
N SER A 312 6.94 -20.58 -5.60
CA SER A 312 8.24 -21.03 -6.11
C SER A 312 9.27 -19.90 -6.07
N LYS A 313 10.56 -20.29 -6.17
CA LYS A 313 11.63 -19.34 -6.43
C LYS A 313 11.52 -18.85 -7.89
N ALA A 314 11.62 -17.53 -8.10
CA ALA A 314 11.48 -16.90 -9.41
C ALA A 314 12.83 -16.70 -10.11
N SER A 315 13.88 -16.44 -9.34
CA SER A 315 15.23 -16.14 -9.84
C SER A 315 16.28 -16.51 -8.79
N ALA A 316 17.54 -16.66 -9.20
CA ALA A 316 18.67 -16.85 -8.29
C ALA A 316 18.74 -15.78 -7.18
N ASP A 317 18.38 -14.53 -7.51
CA ASP A 317 18.51 -13.33 -6.69
C ASP A 317 17.41 -13.15 -5.63
N ASN A 318 17.06 -14.20 -4.87
CA ASN A 318 16.09 -14.13 -3.75
C ASN A 318 14.69 -13.60 -4.11
N PHE A 319 14.29 -13.70 -5.39
CA PHE A 319 12.94 -13.40 -5.83
C PHE A 319 12.08 -14.65 -5.80
N TYR A 320 10.83 -14.49 -5.38
CA TYR A 320 9.86 -15.56 -5.22
C TYR A 320 8.51 -15.16 -5.81
N LEU A 321 7.77 -16.15 -6.31
CA LEU A 321 6.38 -15.99 -6.70
C LEU A 321 5.46 -16.29 -5.53
N PHE A 322 4.57 -15.37 -5.27
CA PHE A 322 3.44 -15.51 -4.36
C PHE A 322 2.20 -15.93 -5.12
N GLN A 323 1.53 -16.96 -4.62
CA GLN A 323 0.23 -17.41 -5.11
C GLN A 323 -0.86 -16.93 -4.15
N SER A 324 -1.76 -16.08 -4.66
CA SER A 324 -2.95 -15.65 -3.93
C SER A 324 -3.94 -16.81 -3.75
N MET A 325 -4.71 -16.76 -2.66
CA MET A 325 -5.88 -17.61 -2.46
C MET A 325 -6.97 -17.39 -3.51
N ASP A 326 -7.06 -16.18 -4.08
CA ASP A 326 -8.00 -15.87 -5.14
C ASP A 326 -7.33 -16.19 -6.50
N PRO A 327 -7.79 -17.23 -7.23
CA PRO A 327 -7.16 -17.67 -8.48
C PRO A 327 -7.27 -16.60 -9.60
N ARG A 328 -8.12 -15.59 -9.42
CA ARG A 328 -8.26 -14.46 -10.34
C ARG A 328 -7.12 -13.45 -10.24
N ILE A 329 -6.27 -13.57 -9.22
CA ILE A 329 -5.13 -12.69 -9.00
C ILE A 329 -3.90 -13.37 -9.58
N PRO A 330 -3.15 -12.71 -10.48
CA PRO A 330 -1.92 -13.28 -11.02
C PRO A 330 -0.90 -13.49 -9.89
N PHE A 331 0.08 -14.35 -10.14
CA PHE A 331 1.21 -14.46 -9.22
C PHE A 331 1.89 -13.11 -9.04
N ILE A 332 2.33 -12.84 -7.81
CA ILE A 332 3.01 -11.59 -7.46
C ILE A 332 4.46 -11.92 -7.15
N MET A 333 5.39 -11.20 -7.77
CA MET A 333 6.81 -11.37 -7.49
C MET A 333 7.22 -10.48 -6.31
N PHE A 334 7.92 -11.04 -5.33
CA PHE A 334 8.47 -10.31 -4.19
C PHE A 334 9.91 -10.75 -3.91
N GLU A 335 10.69 -9.89 -3.27
CA GLU A 335 12.04 -10.21 -2.79
C GLU A 335 11.98 -10.61 -1.32
N SER A 336 12.66 -11.68 -0.93
CA SER A 336 12.88 -11.96 0.48
C SER A 336 14.18 -12.72 0.72
N ARG A 337 14.95 -12.29 1.72
CA ARG A 337 16.19 -12.97 2.13
C ARG A 337 15.93 -14.05 3.17
N ARG A 338 14.71 -14.14 3.71
CA ARG A 338 14.36 -15.00 4.84
C ARG A 338 13.29 -16.01 4.45
N ILE A 339 13.45 -16.60 3.28
CA ILE A 339 12.47 -17.55 2.72
C ILE A 339 12.19 -18.73 3.66
N GLU A 340 13.18 -19.14 4.45
CA GLU A 340 13.06 -20.24 5.41
C GLU A 340 11.97 -19.99 6.45
N LEU A 341 11.74 -18.72 6.83
CA LEU A 341 10.67 -18.33 7.75
C LEU A 341 9.30 -18.29 7.09
N LEU A 342 9.24 -18.20 5.77
CA LEU A 342 8.00 -18.09 4.99
C LEU A 342 7.51 -19.45 4.49
N GLN A 343 8.37 -20.47 4.51
CA GLN A 343 7.99 -21.82 4.12
C GLN A 343 6.89 -22.36 5.02
N ASN A 344 5.89 -23.00 4.39
CA ASN A 344 4.70 -23.53 5.06
C ASN A 344 3.89 -22.51 5.88
N LYS A 345 4.08 -21.22 5.60
CA LYS A 345 3.29 -20.15 6.22
C LYS A 345 2.36 -19.49 5.22
N LYS A 346 1.24 -19.01 5.76
CA LYS A 346 0.34 -18.11 5.07
C LYS A 346 0.84 -16.68 5.26
N ILE A 347 0.98 -15.98 4.15
CA ILE A 347 1.51 -14.62 4.13
C ILE A 347 0.54 -13.68 3.43
N CYS A 348 0.70 -12.41 3.74
CA CYS A 348 -0.06 -11.33 3.16
C CYS A 348 0.89 -10.44 2.35
N VAL A 349 0.57 -10.21 1.07
CA VAL A 349 1.39 -9.46 0.12
C VAL A 349 0.58 -8.32 -0.48
N SER A 350 1.20 -7.16 -0.64
CA SER A 350 0.63 -6.00 -1.35
C SER A 350 1.33 -5.80 -2.68
N VAL A 351 0.62 -5.29 -3.69
CA VAL A 351 1.18 -4.99 -5.01
C VAL A 351 1.67 -3.54 -5.05
N ASP A 352 2.91 -3.35 -5.48
CA ASP A 352 3.56 -2.03 -5.55
C ASP A 352 3.49 -1.45 -6.95
N SER A 353 3.86 -2.25 -7.95
CA SER A 353 3.95 -1.81 -9.33
C SER A 353 3.87 -2.97 -10.31
N TRP A 354 3.47 -2.67 -11.54
CA TRP A 354 3.52 -3.63 -12.64
C TRP A 354 4.00 -2.93 -13.90
N ALA A 355 5.32 -2.90 -14.07
CA ALA A 355 5.95 -2.26 -15.22
C ALA A 355 5.75 -3.12 -16.49
N PRO A 356 5.78 -2.51 -17.69
CA PRO A 356 5.40 -3.16 -18.94
C PRO A 356 6.36 -4.27 -19.36
N ASN A 357 7.59 -4.28 -18.87
CA ASN A 357 8.62 -5.27 -19.15
C ASN A 357 8.61 -6.47 -18.19
N PHE A 358 7.66 -6.54 -17.25
CA PHE A 358 7.57 -7.64 -16.29
C PHE A 358 6.29 -8.44 -16.47
N ARG A 359 6.41 -9.77 -16.46
CA ARG A 359 5.29 -10.71 -16.64
C ARG A 359 4.35 -10.69 -15.43
N TYR A 360 4.91 -10.53 -14.24
CA TYR A 360 4.19 -10.52 -12.97
C TYR A 360 4.30 -9.15 -12.30
N PRO A 361 3.25 -8.72 -11.57
CA PRO A 361 3.35 -7.54 -10.71
C PRO A 361 4.39 -7.76 -9.62
N ARG A 362 5.05 -6.67 -9.20
CA ARG A 362 5.92 -6.64 -8.04
C ARG A 362 5.15 -6.25 -6.79
N GLY A 363 5.53 -6.84 -5.68
CA GLY A 363 4.96 -6.56 -4.38
C GLY A 363 5.94 -6.78 -3.24
N HIS A 364 5.47 -6.50 -2.03
CA HIS A 364 6.19 -6.70 -0.79
C HIS A 364 5.33 -7.45 0.23
N ILE A 365 5.98 -8.07 1.21
CA ILE A 365 5.30 -8.81 2.27
C ILE A 365 4.78 -7.81 3.31
N VAL A 366 3.50 -7.81 3.59
CA VAL A 366 2.91 -6.96 4.64
C VAL A 366 2.95 -7.67 6.00
N LYS A 367 2.58 -8.96 6.03
CA LYS A 367 2.43 -9.71 7.27
C LYS A 367 2.61 -11.21 7.05
N ILE A 368 3.25 -11.88 8.00
CA ILE A 368 3.23 -13.34 8.13
C ILE A 368 2.08 -13.69 9.07
N LEU A 369 1.10 -14.46 8.59
CA LEU A 369 -0.09 -14.81 9.38
C LEU A 369 0.18 -15.99 10.32
N GLY A 370 0.84 -17.04 9.82
CA GLY A 370 1.16 -18.24 10.60
C GLY A 370 1.19 -19.49 9.73
N ASP A 371 1.17 -20.66 10.36
CA ASP A 371 1.33 -21.94 9.66
C ASP A 371 0.07 -22.34 8.87
N ILE A 372 0.28 -22.95 7.70
CA ILE A 372 -0.82 -23.44 6.86
C ILE A 372 -1.58 -24.56 7.57
N GLY A 373 -2.91 -24.51 7.51
CA GLY A 373 -3.79 -25.49 8.14
C GLY A 373 -4.13 -25.17 9.60
N ASP A 374 -3.53 -24.16 10.21
CA ASP A 374 -3.98 -23.64 11.50
C ASP A 374 -5.35 -22.96 11.33
N LYS A 375 -6.31 -23.33 12.18
CA LYS A 375 -7.69 -22.84 12.09
C LYS A 375 -7.79 -21.31 12.22
N ASN A 376 -7.01 -20.71 13.12
CA ASN A 376 -7.06 -19.27 13.36
C ASN A 376 -6.45 -18.52 12.18
N VAL A 377 -5.33 -19.02 11.65
CA VAL A 377 -4.65 -18.45 10.48
C VAL A 377 -5.55 -18.54 9.23
N GLU A 378 -6.19 -19.69 9.01
CA GLU A 378 -7.13 -19.88 7.91
C GLU A 378 -8.32 -18.90 8.03
N SER A 379 -8.89 -18.79 9.22
CA SER A 379 -10.01 -17.87 9.50
C SER A 379 -9.60 -16.41 9.28
N GLU A 380 -8.45 -15.99 9.81
CA GLU A 380 -7.91 -14.64 9.63
C GLU A 380 -7.67 -14.33 8.14
N SER A 381 -7.09 -15.29 7.40
CA SER A 381 -6.80 -15.12 5.97
C SER A 381 -8.06 -14.88 5.13
N ILE A 382 -9.17 -15.56 5.47
CA ILE A 382 -10.46 -15.38 4.80
C ILE A 382 -11.03 -13.98 5.10
N LEU A 383 -11.00 -13.55 6.36
CA LEU A 383 -11.50 -12.24 6.77
C LEU A 383 -10.73 -11.11 6.09
N MET A 384 -9.39 -11.22 6.05
CA MET A 384 -8.49 -10.32 5.32
C MET A 384 -8.84 -10.25 3.83
N GLU A 385 -8.96 -11.41 3.16
CA GLU A 385 -9.22 -11.49 1.72
C GLU A 385 -10.57 -10.85 1.32
N LYS A 386 -11.57 -10.98 2.21
CA LYS A 386 -12.91 -10.38 2.08
C LYS A 386 -13.01 -8.96 2.63
N ARG A 387 -11.92 -8.39 3.15
CA ARG A 387 -11.86 -7.05 3.76
C ARG A 387 -12.91 -6.88 4.89
N ILE A 388 -13.13 -7.93 5.68
CA ILE A 388 -14.00 -7.88 6.86
C ILE A 388 -13.14 -7.45 8.05
N PRO A 389 -13.39 -6.30 8.70
CA PRO A 389 -12.63 -5.88 9.86
C PRO A 389 -12.86 -6.86 11.03
N PHE A 390 -11.78 -7.42 11.57
CA PHE A 390 -11.81 -8.36 12.69
C PHE A 390 -10.94 -7.91 13.88
N GLN A 391 -10.41 -6.68 13.80
CA GLN A 391 -9.66 -6.06 14.88
C GLN A 391 -10.57 -5.76 16.07
N GLN A 392 -9.99 -5.73 17.26
CA GLN A 392 -10.71 -5.30 18.46
C GLN A 392 -11.15 -3.83 18.32
N PHE A 393 -12.26 -3.48 18.96
CA PHE A 393 -12.72 -2.10 18.99
C PHE A 393 -11.68 -1.19 19.66
N SER A 394 -11.48 0.00 19.09
CA SER A 394 -10.57 1.00 19.64
C SER A 394 -11.03 1.49 21.02
N LYS A 395 -10.10 1.98 21.83
CA LYS A 395 -10.42 2.61 23.12
C LYS A 395 -11.45 3.73 22.98
N SER A 396 -11.36 4.55 21.94
CA SER A 396 -12.35 5.60 21.66
C SER A 396 -13.78 5.06 21.47
N VAL A 397 -13.93 3.90 20.83
CA VAL A 397 -15.23 3.24 20.66
C VAL A 397 -15.68 2.63 21.99
N LEU A 398 -14.77 2.01 22.73
CA LEU A 398 -15.05 1.45 24.06
C LEU A 398 -15.45 2.54 25.08
N ASP A 399 -14.86 3.73 25.00
CA ASP A 399 -15.18 4.88 25.85
C ASP A 399 -16.57 5.45 25.56
N CYS A 400 -17.16 5.14 24.40
CA CYS A 400 -18.55 5.46 24.08
C CYS A 400 -19.55 4.49 24.73
N LEU A 401 -19.09 3.36 25.28
CA LEU A 401 -19.96 2.43 25.98
C LEU A 401 -20.55 3.13 27.21
N PRO A 402 -21.86 2.99 27.45
CA PRO A 402 -22.47 3.67 28.57
C PRO A 402 -22.01 3.04 29.89
N ASP A 403 -21.77 3.91 30.86
CA ASP A 403 -21.47 3.49 32.22
C ASP A 403 -22.74 2.90 32.86
N LEU A 404 -22.81 1.56 32.90
CA LEU A 404 -23.95 0.83 33.46
C LEU A 404 -24.26 1.21 34.91
N LYS A 405 -23.29 1.78 35.65
CA LYS A 405 -23.48 2.26 37.03
C LYS A 405 -24.22 3.60 37.08
N LYS A 406 -24.21 4.38 36.00
CA LYS A 406 -24.82 5.72 35.92
C LYS A 406 -26.17 5.74 35.24
N TYR A 407 -26.68 4.60 34.77
CA TYR A 407 -28.01 4.52 34.18
C TYR A 407 -29.09 4.69 35.26
N PRO A 408 -29.87 5.79 35.27
CA PRO A 408 -31.02 5.90 36.16
C PRO A 408 -32.08 4.88 35.73
N GLN A 409 -32.59 4.09 36.68
CA GLN A 409 -33.72 3.17 36.47
C GLN A 409 -35.06 3.92 36.31
N SER A 410 -35.10 5.02 35.57
CA SER A 410 -36.33 5.82 35.45
C SER A 410 -37.25 5.26 34.37
N LYS A 411 -38.46 4.84 34.82
CA LYS A 411 -39.66 4.51 34.03
C LYS A 411 -39.46 3.47 32.92
N LYS A 412 -39.06 2.25 33.32
CA LYS A 412 -39.36 1.08 32.49
C LYS A 412 -40.90 0.92 32.42
N PRO A 413 -41.50 0.79 31.25
CA PRO A 413 -42.93 0.45 31.16
C PRO A 413 -43.17 -0.94 31.78
N ASN A 414 -44.35 -1.16 32.37
CA ASN A 414 -44.72 -2.42 33.06
C ASN A 414 -44.95 -3.57 32.06
N TRP A 415 -43.90 -4.03 31.39
CA TRP A 415 -43.95 -5.17 30.49
C TRP A 415 -43.67 -6.44 31.31
N ASN A 416 -44.55 -7.44 31.22
CA ASN A 416 -44.35 -8.72 31.87
C ASN A 416 -43.38 -9.58 31.04
N VAL A 417 -42.09 -9.38 31.29
CA VAL A 417 -40.99 -10.11 30.65
C VAL A 417 -41.08 -11.63 30.85
N ASP A 418 -41.76 -12.10 31.90
CA ASP A 418 -41.91 -13.53 32.21
C ASP A 418 -42.85 -14.26 31.24
N THR A 419 -43.60 -13.52 30.41
CA THR A 419 -44.48 -14.08 29.37
C THR A 419 -43.83 -14.13 27.98
N ILE A 420 -42.61 -13.62 27.84
CA ILE A 420 -41.91 -13.56 26.56
C ILE A 420 -41.14 -14.87 26.36
N LEU A 421 -41.60 -15.68 25.41
CA LEU A 421 -40.82 -16.81 24.90
C LEU A 421 -39.79 -16.29 23.90
N LYS A 422 -38.53 -16.66 24.09
CA LYS A 422 -37.43 -16.36 23.16
C LYS A 422 -36.92 -17.67 22.58
N GLU A 423 -37.18 -17.87 21.29
CA GLU A 423 -36.60 -18.98 20.53
C GLU A 423 -35.36 -18.46 19.81
N ASP A 424 -34.19 -18.75 20.39
CA ASP A 424 -32.90 -18.47 19.76
C ASP A 424 -32.32 -19.78 19.20
N PRO A 425 -31.53 -19.74 18.11
CA PRO A 425 -30.73 -20.88 17.69
C PRO A 425 -29.72 -21.25 18.79
N ASP A 426 -29.47 -22.56 18.95
CA ASP A 426 -28.46 -23.12 19.86
C ASP A 426 -27.05 -22.55 19.62
#